data_AF-A0AA40GV62-F1
#
_entry.id   AF-A0AA40GV62-F1
#
_cell.length_a   1.000
_cell.length_b   1.000
_cell.length_c   1.000
_cell.angle_alpha   90.00
_cell.angle_beta   90.00
_cell.angle_gamma   90.00
#
_symmetry.space_group_name_H-M   'P 1'
#
loop_
_entity.id
_entity.type
_entity.pdbx_description
1 polymer ?
#
loop_
_entity_poly.entity_id
_entity_poly.type
_entity_poly.pdbx_seq_one_letter_code
_entity_poly.pdbx_strand_id
1 'polypeptide(L)'
;MAQSVWGYDSDNGPDRWHENYPMAKGDKQSPIEINSKDVRHDASLAPWHASYDPGAAKTILNNGRTCRVVFDDTFDRSVLRGGPLTGAYRLRQLHLHWGSSDDHGSEHVIDGVKYAAELHMVHWNPKHGNFAGALKQPDGVAVVGILLKVGKTPKPEMKRILEEIDNIKTKGKEAPFQHFDPSILFPKSRDYWTYHGSFTTPPCEECITWILLREPIEVSSDQMAKLRSLSKNGENEPVNPLVDNWRPPQPVKGRIVRASFK
;
A
#
# COMPACT_ATOMS: atom_id res chain seq x y z
N MET A 1 22.88 -14.08 -7.29
CA MET A 1 22.05 -14.75 -6.28
C MET A 1 20.68 -14.95 -6.87
N ALA A 2 20.15 -16.17 -6.91
CA ALA A 2 18.78 -16.42 -7.38
C ALA A 2 17.84 -15.56 -6.52
N GLN A 3 17.03 -14.70 -7.15
CA GLN A 3 15.97 -13.99 -6.43
C GLN A 3 15.07 -15.07 -5.81
N SER A 4 15.05 -15.17 -4.48
CA SER A 4 14.14 -16.10 -3.80
C SER A 4 12.72 -15.76 -4.22
N VAL A 5 12.06 -16.72 -4.86
CA VAL A 5 10.72 -16.56 -5.42
C VAL A 5 9.74 -16.60 -4.26
N TRP A 6 9.12 -15.46 -3.95
CA TRP A 6 8.01 -15.36 -3.02
C TRP A 6 6.73 -14.98 -3.76
N GLY A 7 5.61 -15.44 -3.22
CA GLY A 7 4.26 -15.14 -3.69
C GLY A 7 3.26 -15.23 -2.55
N TYR A 8 2.04 -15.67 -2.87
CA TYR A 8 0.93 -15.83 -1.92
C TYR A 8 0.32 -17.25 -1.99
N ASP A 9 0.95 -18.15 -2.75
CA ASP A 9 0.52 -19.54 -2.86
C ASP A 9 1.02 -20.35 -1.64
N SER A 10 0.43 -21.52 -1.39
CA SER A 10 0.74 -22.33 -0.20
C SER A 10 2.22 -22.70 -0.06
N ASP A 11 2.94 -22.85 -1.17
CA ASP A 11 4.34 -23.27 -1.22
C ASP A 11 5.35 -22.12 -1.08
N ASN A 12 4.93 -20.87 -1.32
CA ASN A 12 5.79 -19.68 -1.36
C ASN A 12 5.19 -18.43 -0.67
N GLY A 13 4.11 -18.63 0.09
CA GLY A 13 3.28 -17.59 0.70
C GLY A 13 3.82 -17.03 2.02
N PRO A 14 3.06 -16.11 2.65
CA PRO A 14 3.45 -15.37 3.85
C PRO A 14 4.06 -16.19 4.98
N ASP A 15 3.50 -17.37 5.27
CA ASP A 15 3.97 -18.25 6.34
C ASP A 15 5.40 -18.78 6.10
N ARG A 16 5.86 -18.78 4.84
CA ARG A 16 7.18 -19.29 4.42
C ARG A 16 8.18 -18.18 4.08
N TRP A 17 7.74 -16.92 3.99
CA TRP A 17 8.65 -15.82 3.63
C TRP A 17 9.85 -15.72 4.56
N HIS A 18 9.67 -16.02 5.84
CA HIS A 18 10.75 -15.98 6.84
C HIS A 18 11.91 -16.95 6.56
N GLU A 19 11.71 -17.99 5.75
CA GLU A 19 12.76 -18.94 5.37
C GLU A 19 13.88 -18.25 4.56
N ASN A 20 13.53 -17.25 3.74
CA ASN A 20 14.47 -16.49 2.91
C ASN A 20 14.62 -15.02 3.35
N TYR A 21 13.65 -14.51 4.11
CA TYR A 21 13.58 -13.13 4.57
C TYR A 21 13.38 -13.12 6.09
N PRO A 22 14.43 -13.31 6.91
CA PRO A 22 14.29 -13.46 8.36
C PRO A 22 13.54 -12.32 9.05
N MET A 23 13.60 -11.11 8.48
CA MET A 23 12.88 -9.94 8.99
C MET A 23 11.36 -10.11 8.96
N ALA A 24 10.81 -11.05 8.17
CA ALA A 24 9.39 -11.40 8.21
C ALA A 24 8.92 -11.89 9.59
N LYS A 25 9.83 -12.27 10.50
CA LYS A 25 9.56 -12.60 11.92
C LYS A 25 9.93 -11.48 12.90
N GLY A 26 10.19 -10.27 12.42
CA GLY A 26 10.58 -9.11 13.23
C GLY A 26 9.51 -8.66 14.24
N ASP A 27 9.85 -7.64 15.04
CA ASP A 27 9.03 -7.17 16.15
C ASP A 27 8.04 -6.07 15.78
N LYS A 28 8.18 -5.49 14.60
CA LYS A 28 7.37 -4.39 14.09
C LYS A 28 6.81 -4.71 12.71
N GLN A 29 6.44 -5.96 12.48
CA GLN A 29 5.87 -6.41 11.20
C GLN A 29 4.46 -5.84 10.94
N SER A 30 4.17 -5.58 9.67
CA SER A 30 2.86 -5.14 9.16
C SER A 30 2.28 -6.19 8.18
N PRO A 31 0.95 -6.20 7.96
CA PRO A 31 -0.07 -5.33 8.56
C PRO A 31 -0.40 -5.73 10.01
N ILE A 32 -1.30 -5.00 10.66
CA ILE A 32 -1.85 -5.34 11.97
C ILE A 32 -3.38 -5.21 11.96
N GLU A 33 -4.01 -5.87 12.93
CA GLU A 33 -5.37 -5.50 13.32
C GLU A 33 -5.32 -4.26 14.22
N ILE A 34 -6.16 -3.28 13.92
CA ILE A 34 -6.38 -2.09 14.73
C ILE A 34 -7.71 -2.29 15.46
N ASN A 35 -7.60 -2.55 16.76
CA ASN A 35 -8.75 -2.58 17.66
C ASN A 35 -8.95 -1.18 18.25
N SER A 36 -10.06 -0.53 17.90
CA SER A 36 -10.41 0.82 18.33
C SER A 36 -10.40 1.00 19.85
N LYS A 37 -10.61 -0.07 20.63
CA LYS A 37 -10.54 -0.06 22.10
C LYS A 37 -9.12 0.11 22.66
N ASP A 38 -8.12 -0.33 21.90
CA ASP A 38 -6.70 -0.27 22.30
C ASP A 38 -5.99 0.96 21.74
N VAL A 39 -6.63 1.65 20.79
CA VAL A 39 -6.12 2.88 20.18
C VAL A 39 -6.28 4.04 21.14
N ARG A 40 -5.24 4.87 21.24
CA ARG A 40 -5.28 6.12 22.01
C ARG A 40 -5.34 7.32 21.08
N HIS A 41 -6.33 8.19 21.28
CA HIS A 41 -6.31 9.51 20.66
C HIS A 41 -5.09 10.29 21.18
N ASP A 42 -4.27 10.77 20.24
CA ASP A 42 -3.09 11.59 20.53
C ASP A 42 -3.32 12.98 19.96
N ALA A 43 -3.69 13.92 20.85
CA ALA A 43 -3.98 15.31 20.47
C ALA A 43 -2.75 16.07 19.95
N SER A 44 -1.53 15.51 20.06
CA SER A 44 -0.32 16.09 19.48
C SER A 44 -0.13 15.75 18.00
N LEU A 45 -0.90 14.81 17.46
CA LEU A 45 -0.86 14.45 16.04
C LEU A 45 -1.42 15.60 15.19
N ALA A 46 -0.54 16.25 14.44
CA ALA A 46 -0.90 17.31 13.51
C ALA A 46 -1.60 16.76 12.26
N PRO A 47 -2.30 17.60 11.48
CA PRO A 47 -2.72 17.22 10.13
C PRO A 47 -1.53 16.91 9.22
N TRP A 48 -1.72 15.99 8.27
CA TRP A 48 -0.77 15.73 7.20
C TRP A 48 -1.22 16.41 5.89
N HIS A 49 -0.27 16.71 5.03
CA HIS A 49 -0.49 17.41 3.77
C HIS A 49 0.31 16.75 2.65
N ALA A 50 -0.34 16.57 1.50
CA ALA A 50 0.28 16.09 0.28
C ALA A 50 0.29 17.22 -0.76
N SER A 51 1.44 17.40 -1.41
CA SER A 51 1.58 18.25 -2.59
C SER A 51 2.14 17.37 -3.69
N TYR A 52 1.28 16.89 -4.58
CA TYR A 52 1.66 15.98 -5.65
C TYR A 52 1.56 16.68 -7.00
N ASP A 53 2.62 16.54 -7.78
CA ASP A 53 2.69 16.99 -9.16
C ASP A 53 2.13 15.89 -10.07
N PRO A 54 1.00 16.12 -10.80
CA PRO A 54 0.45 15.13 -11.73
C PRO A 54 1.47 14.69 -12.80
N GLY A 55 2.40 15.56 -13.19
CA GLY A 55 3.44 15.27 -14.15
C GLY A 55 4.58 14.40 -13.60
N ALA A 56 4.56 14.06 -12.31
CA ALA A 56 5.53 13.14 -11.71
C ALA A 56 5.18 11.67 -11.98
N ALA A 57 3.93 11.34 -12.35
CA ALA A 57 3.56 9.98 -12.74
C ALA A 57 4.33 9.57 -14.01
N LYS A 58 4.89 8.35 -14.01
CA LYS A 58 5.74 7.84 -15.09
C LYS A 58 5.09 6.66 -15.80
N THR A 59 4.88 5.58 -15.07
CA THR A 59 4.46 4.29 -15.62
C THR A 59 3.54 3.55 -14.67
N ILE A 60 2.70 2.69 -15.24
CA ILE A 60 1.90 1.70 -14.53
C ILE A 60 2.37 0.31 -14.98
N LEU A 61 2.47 -0.63 -14.05
CA LEU A 61 3.01 -1.97 -14.34
C LEU A 61 2.35 -3.06 -13.51
N ASN A 62 2.41 -4.28 -14.06
CA ASN A 62 2.10 -5.52 -13.36
C ASN A 62 3.39 -6.30 -13.15
N ASN A 63 3.84 -6.41 -11.90
CA ASN A 63 5.07 -7.16 -11.56
C ASN A 63 4.80 -8.63 -11.17
N GLY A 64 3.60 -9.12 -11.45
CA GLY A 64 3.10 -10.45 -11.07
C GLY A 64 2.64 -10.55 -9.61
N ARG A 65 2.65 -9.45 -8.87
CA ARG A 65 2.28 -9.41 -7.43
C ARG A 65 1.30 -8.29 -7.12
N THR A 66 1.32 -7.21 -7.88
CA THR A 66 0.40 -6.07 -7.72
C THR A 66 0.36 -5.24 -9.01
N CYS A 67 -0.65 -4.37 -9.10
CA CYS A 67 -0.66 -3.22 -9.99
C CYS A 67 0.04 -2.05 -9.30
N ARG A 68 1.08 -1.49 -9.92
CA ARG A 68 1.89 -0.41 -9.35
C ARG A 68 1.99 0.76 -10.31
N VAL A 69 1.81 1.98 -9.79
CA VAL A 69 2.18 3.22 -10.49
C VAL A 69 3.48 3.75 -9.91
N VAL A 70 4.41 4.15 -10.77
CA VAL A 70 5.72 4.70 -10.40
C VAL A 70 5.75 6.21 -10.64
N PHE A 71 6.32 6.95 -9.70
CA PHE A 71 6.50 8.39 -9.77
C PHE A 71 7.98 8.77 -9.83
N ASP A 72 8.27 9.94 -10.37
CA ASP A 72 9.59 10.57 -10.29
C ASP A 72 9.88 11.09 -8.88
N ASP A 73 10.85 10.47 -8.22
CA ASP A 73 11.31 10.79 -6.87
C ASP A 73 12.77 11.27 -6.81
N THR A 74 13.33 11.66 -7.97
CA THR A 74 14.73 12.11 -8.08
C THR A 74 14.97 13.45 -7.36
N PHE A 75 13.95 14.29 -7.24
CA PHE A 75 13.92 15.52 -6.44
C PHE A 75 12.54 15.74 -5.79
N ASP A 76 12.38 16.81 -5.01
CA ASP A 76 11.16 17.12 -4.25
C ASP A 76 10.00 17.62 -5.16
N ARG A 77 9.48 16.75 -6.05
CA ARG A 77 8.28 17.04 -6.86
C ARG A 77 6.98 16.79 -6.10
N SER A 78 6.79 15.54 -5.72
CA SER A 78 5.58 15.04 -5.06
C SER A 78 5.92 14.63 -3.64
N VAL A 79 5.43 15.39 -2.65
CA VAL A 79 5.86 15.24 -1.25
C VAL A 79 4.70 15.14 -0.27
N LEU A 80 4.91 14.34 0.77
CA LEU A 80 4.06 14.22 1.96
C LEU A 80 4.75 14.89 3.16
N ARG A 81 4.00 15.65 3.95
CA ARG A 81 4.48 16.42 5.12
C ARG A 81 3.48 16.38 6.26
N GLY A 82 3.92 16.72 7.47
CA GLY A 82 3.06 16.81 8.65
C GLY A 82 2.67 15.45 9.20
N GLY A 83 1.55 15.37 9.91
CA GLY A 83 1.16 14.14 10.59
C GLY A 83 2.19 13.71 11.64
N PRO A 84 2.52 12.40 11.72
CA PRO A 84 3.58 11.87 12.60
C PRO A 84 5.00 12.02 12.02
N LEU A 85 5.16 12.67 10.86
CA LEU A 85 6.42 12.68 10.12
C LEU A 85 7.34 13.81 10.60
N THR A 86 8.65 13.52 10.63
CA THR A 86 9.68 14.50 11.05
C THR A 86 10.15 15.42 9.92
N GLY A 87 9.54 15.36 8.73
CA GLY A 87 10.04 16.04 7.53
C GLY A 87 9.21 15.77 6.29
N ALA A 88 9.75 16.14 5.12
CA ALA A 88 9.14 15.82 3.83
C ALA A 88 9.51 14.41 3.39
N TYR A 89 8.58 13.68 2.80
CA TYR A 89 8.82 12.36 2.20
C TYR A 89 8.40 12.39 0.74
N ARG A 90 9.28 11.94 -0.16
CA ARG A 90 9.03 11.91 -1.61
C ARG A 90 8.16 10.72 -1.98
N LEU A 91 7.06 10.95 -2.69
CA LEU A 91 6.23 9.90 -3.26
C LEU A 91 7.03 9.13 -4.32
N ARG A 92 7.13 7.82 -4.16
CA ARG A 92 7.86 6.94 -5.08
C ARG A 92 6.94 6.09 -5.93
N GLN A 93 5.90 5.55 -5.32
CA GLN A 93 4.96 4.64 -5.98
C GLN A 93 3.63 4.58 -5.22
N LEU A 94 2.59 4.12 -5.92
CA LEU A 94 1.41 3.55 -5.27
C LEU A 94 1.16 2.14 -5.78
N HIS A 95 0.54 1.29 -4.96
CA HIS A 95 0.11 -0.06 -5.35
C HIS A 95 -1.12 -0.49 -4.54
N LEU A 96 -1.73 -1.61 -4.95
CA LEU A 96 -2.93 -2.14 -4.30
C LEU A 96 -2.75 -3.60 -3.86
N HIS A 97 -3.46 -3.96 -2.79
CA HIS A 97 -3.71 -5.32 -2.33
C HIS A 97 -5.22 -5.57 -2.41
N TRP A 98 -5.65 -6.75 -2.83
CA TRP A 98 -7.05 -7.11 -3.01
C TRP A 98 -7.30 -8.62 -2.85
N GLY A 99 -8.53 -8.97 -2.50
CA GLY A 99 -8.94 -10.35 -2.31
C GLY A 99 -9.59 -10.96 -3.55
N SER A 100 -9.86 -12.25 -3.50
CA SER A 100 -10.61 -12.97 -4.54
C SER A 100 -12.10 -12.60 -4.60
N SER A 101 -12.68 -12.06 -3.52
CA SER A 101 -14.06 -11.56 -3.43
C SER A 101 -14.16 -10.20 -2.74
N ASP A 102 -15.35 -9.59 -2.73
CA ASP A 102 -15.59 -8.22 -2.25
C ASP A 102 -15.60 -8.09 -0.71
N ASP A 103 -15.66 -9.20 0.01
CA ASP A 103 -15.73 -9.27 1.48
C ASP A 103 -14.36 -9.27 2.17
N HIS A 104 -13.26 -9.39 1.40
CA HIS A 104 -11.90 -9.35 1.94
C HIS A 104 -10.88 -8.89 0.89
N GLY A 105 -9.67 -8.54 1.35
CA GLY A 105 -8.59 -8.11 0.47
C GLY A 105 -7.68 -7.03 1.04
N SER A 106 -8.15 -6.26 2.03
CA SER A 106 -7.27 -5.39 2.80
C SER A 106 -6.27 -6.19 3.62
N GLU A 107 -5.11 -5.57 3.83
CA GLU A 107 -4.06 -6.11 4.67
C GLU A 107 -4.34 -5.76 6.14
N HIS A 108 -4.62 -4.49 6.41
CA HIS A 108 -5.10 -4.04 7.72
C HIS A 108 -6.54 -4.48 7.96
N VAL A 109 -6.84 -4.73 9.24
CA VAL A 109 -8.15 -5.11 9.75
C VAL A 109 -8.55 -4.08 10.80
N ILE A 110 -9.78 -3.58 10.76
CA ILE A 110 -10.28 -2.59 11.72
C ILE A 110 -11.41 -3.25 12.52
N ASP A 111 -11.24 -3.44 13.83
CA ASP A 111 -12.25 -4.07 14.70
C ASP A 111 -12.80 -5.40 14.14
N GLY A 112 -11.91 -6.28 13.66
CA GLY A 112 -12.28 -7.54 13.00
C GLY A 112 -12.83 -7.40 11.57
N VAL A 113 -13.00 -6.18 11.04
CA VAL A 113 -13.55 -5.93 9.69
C VAL A 113 -12.43 -5.82 8.65
N LYS A 114 -12.52 -6.64 7.61
CA LYS A 114 -11.74 -6.53 6.37
C LYS A 114 -12.50 -5.75 5.31
N TYR A 115 -11.74 -5.19 4.38
CA TYR A 115 -12.21 -4.43 3.24
C TYR A 115 -11.83 -5.15 1.93
N ALA A 116 -12.46 -4.79 0.82
CA ALA A 116 -12.27 -5.46 -0.47
C ALA A 116 -10.83 -5.30 -1.03
N ALA A 117 -10.19 -4.19 -0.69
CA ALA A 117 -8.82 -3.87 -1.07
C ALA A 117 -8.20 -2.83 -0.15
N GLU A 118 -6.89 -2.65 -0.29
CA GLU A 118 -6.12 -1.59 0.36
C GLU A 118 -5.10 -0.99 -0.62
N LEU A 119 -5.07 0.33 -0.70
CA LEU A 119 -4.13 1.10 -1.51
C LEU A 119 -3.02 1.66 -0.63
N HIS A 120 -1.77 1.47 -1.06
CA HIS A 120 -0.58 1.98 -0.40
C HIS A 120 0.13 3.02 -1.26
N MET A 121 0.26 4.25 -0.77
CA MET A 121 1.13 5.28 -1.35
C MET A 121 2.44 5.33 -0.58
N VAL A 122 3.53 4.90 -1.21
CA VAL A 122 4.84 4.75 -0.57
C VAL A 122 5.70 5.97 -0.81
N HIS A 123 6.16 6.56 0.28
CA HIS A 123 7.03 7.72 0.32
C HIS A 123 8.32 7.41 1.06
N TRP A 124 9.39 8.15 0.79
CA TRP A 124 10.66 7.98 1.51
C TRP A 124 11.31 9.30 1.90
N ASN A 125 12.09 9.26 2.98
CA ASN A 125 12.73 10.44 3.55
C ASN A 125 14.04 10.78 2.82
N PRO A 126 14.14 11.90 2.09
CA PRO A 126 15.34 12.27 1.36
C PRO A 126 16.54 12.56 2.25
N LYS A 127 16.36 12.77 3.56
CA LYS A 127 17.47 12.95 4.51
C LYS A 127 18.43 11.75 4.56
N HIS A 128 17.96 10.58 4.13
CA HIS A 128 18.74 9.34 4.11
C HIS A 128 19.48 9.10 2.79
N GLY A 129 19.60 10.13 1.94
CA GLY A 129 20.38 10.14 0.71
C GLY A 129 19.66 9.50 -0.49
N ASN A 130 19.19 8.25 -0.34
CA ASN A 130 18.43 7.55 -1.38
C ASN A 130 17.46 6.54 -0.77
N PHE A 131 16.57 5.97 -1.59
CA PHE A 131 15.58 4.99 -1.14
C PHE A 131 16.22 3.79 -0.42
N ALA A 132 17.34 3.26 -0.93
CA ALA A 132 18.02 2.13 -0.29
C ALA A 132 18.64 2.48 1.07
N GLY A 133 19.08 3.74 1.26
CA GLY A 133 19.49 4.28 2.55
C GLY A 133 18.30 4.41 3.51
N ALA A 134 17.17 4.89 3.01
CA ALA A 134 15.94 5.02 3.78
C ALA A 134 15.41 3.65 4.27
N LEU A 135 15.48 2.59 3.47
CA LEU A 135 15.05 1.23 3.88
C LEU A 135 15.77 0.70 5.15
N LYS A 136 16.93 1.26 5.50
CA LYS A 136 17.72 0.88 6.68
C LYS A 136 17.37 1.68 7.93
N GLN A 137 16.42 2.60 7.85
CA GLN A 137 16.12 3.58 8.89
C GLN A 137 14.70 3.37 9.42
N PRO A 138 14.46 3.38 10.74
CA PRO A 138 13.12 3.17 11.30
C PRO A 138 12.06 4.18 10.85
N ASP A 139 12.49 5.37 10.42
CA ASP A 139 11.67 6.45 9.87
C ASP A 139 11.98 6.71 8.38
N GLY A 140 12.49 5.71 7.68
CA GLY A 140 12.92 5.87 6.31
C GLY A 140 11.78 6.04 5.33
N VAL A 141 10.67 5.36 5.58
CA VAL A 141 9.53 5.25 4.68
C VAL A 141 8.27 5.71 5.41
N ALA A 142 7.38 6.38 4.68
CA ALA A 142 6.04 6.69 5.12
C ALA A 142 5.03 6.09 4.12
N VAL A 143 4.01 5.42 4.63
CA VAL A 143 2.95 4.85 3.78
C VAL A 143 1.61 5.44 4.18
N VAL A 144 0.92 6.03 3.20
CA VAL A 144 -0.50 6.37 3.35
C VAL A 144 -1.31 5.16 2.87
N GLY A 145 -2.04 4.55 3.79
CA GLY A 145 -2.94 3.43 3.53
C GLY A 145 -4.38 3.90 3.38
N ILE A 146 -5.09 3.41 2.37
CA ILE A 146 -6.49 3.74 2.10
C ILE A 146 -7.26 2.44 1.90
N LEU A 147 -8.28 2.21 2.73
CA LEU A 147 -9.16 1.06 2.62
C LEU A 147 -10.20 1.29 1.52
N LEU A 148 -10.50 0.24 0.73
CA LEU A 148 -11.49 0.27 -0.34
C LEU A 148 -12.66 -0.64 0.04
N LYS A 149 -13.86 -0.07 0.21
CA LYS A 149 -15.09 -0.84 0.42
C LYS A 149 -15.95 -0.84 -0.84
N VAL A 150 -16.65 -1.94 -1.10
CA VAL A 150 -17.68 -1.94 -2.13
C VAL A 150 -18.88 -1.13 -1.64
N GLY A 151 -19.38 -0.22 -2.49
CA GLY A 151 -20.41 0.75 -2.08
C GLY A 151 -21.26 1.28 -3.24
N LYS A 152 -22.23 2.11 -2.88
CA LYS A 152 -23.22 2.70 -3.83
C LYS A 152 -22.73 3.99 -4.48
N THR A 153 -21.67 4.59 -3.96
CA THR A 153 -21.07 5.82 -4.49
C THR A 153 -19.60 5.59 -4.88
N PRO A 154 -19.33 4.73 -5.89
CA PRO A 154 -17.97 4.43 -6.31
C PRO A 154 -17.18 5.69 -6.66
N LYS A 155 -15.93 5.73 -6.21
CA LYS A 155 -15.02 6.83 -6.49
C LYS A 155 -14.70 6.85 -8.00
N PRO A 156 -15.17 7.85 -8.76
CA PRO A 156 -15.02 7.85 -10.20
C PRO A 156 -13.56 7.95 -10.62
N GLU A 157 -12.70 8.56 -9.80
CA GLU A 157 -11.28 8.73 -10.10
C GLU A 157 -10.51 7.41 -10.16
N MET A 158 -11.02 6.32 -9.57
CA MET A 158 -10.42 4.98 -9.69
C MET A 158 -10.32 4.51 -11.15
N LYS A 159 -11.19 5.01 -12.04
CA LYS A 159 -11.14 4.68 -13.47
C LYS A 159 -9.78 4.98 -14.10
N ARG A 160 -9.06 6.00 -13.60
CA ARG A 160 -7.73 6.38 -14.11
C ARG A 160 -6.74 5.22 -14.05
N ILE A 161 -6.80 4.39 -13.01
CA ILE A 161 -5.94 3.19 -12.88
C ILE A 161 -6.57 2.01 -13.64
N LEU A 162 -7.89 1.86 -13.56
CA LEU A 162 -8.59 0.68 -14.08
C LEU A 162 -8.63 0.60 -15.62
N GLU A 163 -8.60 1.75 -16.29
CA GLU A 163 -8.53 1.84 -17.76
C GLU A 163 -7.21 1.26 -18.32
N GLU A 164 -6.16 1.19 -17.50
CA GLU A 164 -4.84 0.67 -17.91
C GLU A 164 -4.67 -0.83 -17.69
N ILE A 165 -5.61 -1.50 -17.01
CA ILE A 165 -5.50 -2.90 -16.61
C ILE A 165 -5.28 -3.84 -17.81
N ASP A 166 -5.88 -3.53 -18.97
CA ASP A 166 -5.69 -4.34 -20.17
C ASP A 166 -4.29 -4.15 -20.80
N ASN A 167 -3.69 -2.97 -20.65
CA ASN A 167 -2.32 -2.68 -21.13
C ASN A 167 -1.26 -3.39 -20.27
N ILE A 168 -1.57 -3.69 -19.01
CA ILE A 168 -0.69 -4.37 -18.06
C ILE A 168 -1.20 -5.74 -17.62
N LYS A 169 -1.97 -6.42 -18.48
CA LYS A 169 -2.72 -7.62 -18.14
C LYS A 169 -1.89 -8.72 -17.46
N THR A 170 -0.66 -8.94 -17.92
CA THR A 170 0.21 -10.04 -17.48
C THR A 170 1.47 -9.55 -16.79
N LYS A 171 2.07 -10.39 -15.96
CA LYS A 171 3.35 -10.11 -15.28
C LYS A 171 4.42 -9.65 -16.28
N GLY A 172 5.14 -8.60 -15.90
CA GLY A 172 6.22 -7.99 -16.68
C GLY A 172 5.76 -6.92 -17.66
N LYS A 173 4.44 -6.74 -17.88
CA LYS A 173 3.93 -5.64 -18.69
C LYS A 173 3.99 -4.32 -17.92
N GLU A 174 4.31 -3.27 -18.67
CA GLU A 174 4.43 -1.89 -18.20
C GLU A 174 3.94 -0.97 -19.32
N ALA A 175 3.23 0.10 -18.95
CA ALA A 175 2.68 1.10 -19.86
C ALA A 175 2.98 2.52 -19.35
N PRO A 176 3.12 3.52 -20.25
CA PRO A 176 3.21 4.92 -19.85
C PRO A 176 1.97 5.35 -19.06
N PHE A 177 2.18 6.07 -17.96
CA PHE A 177 1.10 6.54 -17.11
C PHE A 177 1.44 7.92 -16.56
N GLN A 178 0.95 8.95 -17.24
CA GLN A 178 1.31 10.36 -17.00
C GLN A 178 0.09 11.18 -16.59
N HIS A 179 0.34 12.38 -16.05
CA HIS A 179 -0.71 13.34 -15.66
C HIS A 179 -1.72 12.73 -14.68
N PHE A 180 -1.20 12.13 -13.61
CA PHE A 180 -1.99 11.50 -12.57
C PHE A 180 -1.55 12.02 -11.20
N ASP A 181 -2.44 12.77 -10.56
CA ASP A 181 -2.30 13.16 -9.16
C ASP A 181 -3.00 12.11 -8.28
N PRO A 182 -2.27 11.33 -7.45
CA PRO A 182 -2.89 10.33 -6.59
C PRO A 182 -3.73 10.94 -5.47
N SER A 183 -3.61 12.24 -5.18
CA SER A 183 -4.40 12.90 -4.14
C SER A 183 -5.90 12.91 -4.44
N ILE A 184 -6.26 12.78 -5.72
CA ILE A 184 -7.65 12.65 -6.16
C ILE A 184 -8.30 11.36 -5.64
N LEU A 185 -7.52 10.37 -5.20
CA LEU A 185 -8.02 9.13 -4.62
C LEU A 185 -8.30 9.23 -3.12
N PHE A 186 -7.97 10.33 -2.47
CA PHE A 186 -8.18 10.47 -1.04
C PHE A 186 -9.68 10.54 -0.68
N PRO A 187 -10.07 10.00 0.49
CA PRO A 187 -11.38 10.24 1.08
C PRO A 187 -11.53 11.72 1.51
N LYS A 188 -12.74 12.09 1.91
CA LYS A 188 -13.03 13.47 2.35
C LYS A 188 -12.34 13.78 3.68
N SER A 189 -12.46 12.90 4.66
CA SER A 189 -11.78 13.00 5.95
C SER A 189 -10.30 12.68 5.81
N ARG A 190 -9.49 13.37 6.61
CA ARG A 190 -8.05 13.17 6.73
C ARG A 190 -7.65 12.48 8.02
N ASP A 191 -8.63 12.09 8.82
CA ASP A 191 -8.45 11.32 10.06
C ASP A 191 -7.67 10.04 9.80
N TYR A 192 -6.70 9.75 10.67
CA TYR A 192 -5.81 8.63 10.47
C TYR A 192 -5.38 7.97 11.78
N TRP A 193 -5.03 6.68 11.66
CA TRP A 193 -4.20 5.97 12.62
C TRP A 193 -2.74 5.98 12.19
N THR A 194 -1.84 5.95 13.16
CA THR A 194 -0.41 5.83 12.90
C THR A 194 0.30 4.90 13.86
N TYR A 195 1.27 4.15 13.33
CA TYR A 195 2.16 3.26 14.06
C TYR A 195 3.44 3.00 13.25
N HIS A 196 4.50 2.51 13.91
CA HIS A 196 5.72 2.06 13.22
C HIS A 196 5.60 0.58 12.83
N GLY A 197 5.91 0.28 11.57
CA GLY A 197 5.68 -1.00 10.95
C GLY A 197 6.75 -1.38 9.92
N SER A 198 6.39 -2.34 9.07
CA SER A 198 7.23 -2.86 8.00
C SER A 198 6.57 -2.77 6.64
N PHE A 199 7.33 -3.07 5.58
CA PHE A 199 6.70 -3.53 4.34
C PHE A 199 5.89 -4.80 4.59
N THR A 200 4.75 -4.91 3.92
CA THR A 200 3.87 -6.09 3.93
C THR A 200 4.28 -7.13 2.87
N THR A 201 5.38 -6.86 2.17
CA THR A 201 6.00 -7.76 1.19
C THR A 201 7.48 -7.94 1.51
N PRO A 202 8.09 -9.09 1.17
CA PRO A 202 9.53 -9.26 1.30
C PRO A 202 10.33 -8.15 0.61
N PRO A 203 11.46 -7.70 1.19
CA PRO A 203 12.14 -8.25 2.37
C PRO A 203 11.58 -7.88 3.76
N CYS A 204 10.41 -7.25 3.85
CA CYS A 204 9.71 -6.95 5.10
C CYS A 204 10.46 -5.96 6.02
N GLU A 205 11.14 -4.97 5.44
CA GLU A 205 11.94 -3.98 6.18
C GLU A 205 11.10 -3.18 7.18
N GLU A 206 11.51 -3.16 8.45
CA GLU A 206 10.87 -2.41 9.56
C GLU A 206 11.24 -0.92 9.55
N CYS A 207 10.91 -0.25 8.46
CA CYS A 207 11.29 1.14 8.16
C CYS A 207 10.11 2.07 7.93
N ILE A 208 8.87 1.60 8.19
CA ILE A 208 7.65 2.30 7.79
C ILE A 208 7.01 3.03 8.96
N THR A 209 6.70 4.31 8.76
CA THR A 209 5.69 5.04 9.53
C THR A 209 4.36 4.98 8.78
N TRP A 210 3.39 4.25 9.32
CA TRP A 210 2.06 4.12 8.72
C TRP A 210 1.18 5.33 9.02
N ILE A 211 0.41 5.75 8.01
CA ILE A 211 -0.69 6.72 8.11
C ILE A 211 -1.89 6.04 7.44
N LEU A 212 -2.67 5.28 8.21
CA LEU A 212 -3.84 4.56 7.71
C LEU A 212 -5.08 5.44 7.86
N LEU A 213 -5.71 5.80 6.74
CA LEU A 213 -6.88 6.69 6.79
C LEU A 213 -8.10 5.97 7.37
N ARG A 214 -8.83 6.68 8.22
CA ARG A 214 -10.03 6.16 8.90
C ARG A 214 -11.17 5.93 7.92
N GLU A 215 -11.40 6.88 7.02
CA GLU A 215 -12.49 6.81 6.06
C GLU A 215 -12.07 5.97 4.84
N PRO A 216 -12.74 4.84 4.56
CA PRO A 216 -12.51 4.09 3.34
C PRO A 216 -13.09 4.84 2.14
N ILE A 217 -12.51 4.65 0.96
CA ILE A 217 -13.15 5.05 -0.29
C ILE A 217 -14.10 3.96 -0.78
N GLU A 218 -15.16 4.35 -1.49
CA GLU A 218 -16.06 3.41 -2.13
C GLU A 218 -15.60 3.05 -3.55
N VAL A 219 -15.74 1.79 -3.91
CA VAL A 219 -15.56 1.26 -5.27
C VAL A 219 -16.77 0.40 -5.65
N SER A 220 -17.01 0.15 -6.93
CA SER A 220 -18.02 -0.83 -7.35
C SER A 220 -17.45 -2.24 -7.42
N SER A 221 -18.31 -3.25 -7.34
CA SER A 221 -17.92 -4.64 -7.62
C SER A 221 -17.31 -4.80 -9.00
N ASP A 222 -17.77 -4.07 -10.01
CA ASP A 222 -17.19 -4.10 -11.36
C ASP A 222 -15.77 -3.54 -11.40
N GLN A 223 -15.51 -2.45 -10.66
CA GLN A 223 -14.16 -1.90 -10.52
C GLN A 223 -13.22 -2.92 -9.86
N MET A 224 -13.70 -3.61 -8.82
CA MET A 224 -12.95 -4.69 -8.17
C MET A 224 -12.73 -5.89 -9.10
N ALA A 225 -13.74 -6.30 -9.86
CA ALA A 225 -13.62 -7.37 -10.84
C ALA A 225 -12.59 -7.04 -11.93
N LYS A 226 -12.52 -5.79 -12.37
CA LYS A 226 -11.49 -5.33 -13.31
C LYS A 226 -10.09 -5.50 -12.72
N LEU A 227 -9.87 -5.10 -11.47
CA LEU A 227 -8.59 -5.27 -10.79
C LEU A 227 -8.18 -6.75 -10.66
N ARG A 228 -9.13 -7.62 -10.25
CA ARG A 228 -8.94 -9.09 -10.15
C ARG A 228 -8.66 -9.77 -11.49
N SER A 229 -8.89 -9.08 -12.60
CA SER A 229 -8.67 -9.64 -13.94
C SER A 229 -7.20 -9.63 -14.37
N LEU A 230 -6.29 -9.00 -13.61
CA LEU A 230 -4.86 -9.10 -13.85
C LEU A 230 -4.39 -10.56 -13.71
N SER A 231 -3.34 -10.94 -14.43
CA SER A 231 -2.70 -12.24 -14.31
C SER A 231 -1.37 -12.11 -13.55
N LYS A 232 -1.10 -13.04 -12.62
CA LYS A 232 0.21 -13.16 -11.95
C LYS A 232 1.26 -13.86 -12.81
N ASN A 233 0.83 -14.53 -13.88
CA ASN A 233 1.66 -15.15 -14.88
C ASN A 233 1.96 -14.19 -16.06
N GLY A 234 3.03 -14.47 -16.79
CA GLY A 234 3.45 -13.73 -18.00
C GLY A 234 2.58 -14.03 -19.22
N GLU A 235 2.82 -13.29 -20.31
CA GLU A 235 2.01 -13.34 -21.54
C GLU A 235 1.97 -14.70 -22.23
N ASN A 236 3.06 -15.48 -22.14
CA ASN A 236 3.19 -16.80 -22.76
C ASN A 236 2.96 -17.95 -21.77
N GLU A 237 2.35 -17.67 -20.63
CA GLU A 237 2.03 -18.64 -19.57
C GLU A 237 0.50 -18.78 -19.43
N PRO A 238 -0.01 -19.89 -18.86
CA PRO A 238 -1.43 -20.00 -18.58
C PRO A 238 -1.93 -18.84 -17.72
N VAL A 239 -3.10 -18.30 -18.06
CA VAL A 239 -3.71 -17.23 -17.28
C VAL A 239 -3.91 -17.71 -15.85
N ASN A 240 -3.35 -16.98 -14.90
CA ASN A 240 -3.51 -17.25 -13.49
C ASN A 240 -3.91 -15.94 -12.81
N PRO A 241 -5.18 -15.80 -12.38
CA PRO A 241 -5.66 -14.56 -11.78
C PRO A 241 -4.76 -14.09 -10.63
N LEU A 242 -4.37 -12.81 -10.67
CA LEU A 242 -3.71 -12.15 -9.56
C LEU A 242 -4.81 -11.75 -8.57
N VAL A 243 -5.04 -12.62 -7.60
CA VAL A 243 -5.96 -12.41 -6.47
C VAL A 243 -5.26 -12.82 -5.17
N ASP A 244 -5.81 -12.38 -4.04
CA ASP A 244 -5.31 -12.72 -2.71
C ASP A 244 -3.85 -12.34 -2.47
N ASN A 245 -3.48 -11.16 -3.00
CA ASN A 245 -2.13 -10.61 -2.84
C ASN A 245 -1.97 -9.81 -1.55
N TRP A 246 -2.60 -10.24 -0.46
CA TRP A 246 -2.58 -9.60 0.86
C TRP A 246 -1.89 -10.48 1.90
N ARG A 247 -1.09 -9.88 2.79
CA ARG A 247 -0.45 -10.54 3.91
C ARG A 247 -1.40 -10.59 5.12
N PRO A 248 -1.48 -11.70 5.87
CA PRO A 248 -2.24 -11.75 7.11
C PRO A 248 -1.74 -10.75 8.18
N PRO A 249 -2.61 -10.29 9.10
CA PRO A 249 -2.21 -9.50 10.27
C PRO A 249 -1.07 -10.15 11.06
N GLN A 250 -0.10 -9.33 11.45
CA GLN A 250 1.08 -9.73 12.21
C GLN A 250 0.91 -9.31 13.68
N PRO A 251 1.63 -9.95 14.63
CA PRO A 251 1.52 -9.61 16.05
C PRO A 251 1.84 -8.14 16.34
N VAL A 252 0.93 -7.43 17.03
CA VAL A 252 1.13 -6.02 17.43
C VAL A 252 2.35 -5.86 18.34
N LYS A 253 2.60 -6.84 19.21
CA LYS A 253 3.68 -6.83 20.22
C LYS A 253 3.59 -5.54 21.07
N GLY A 254 4.72 -4.94 21.45
CA GLY A 254 4.75 -3.74 22.29
C GLY A 254 4.43 -2.42 21.57
N ARG A 255 3.87 -2.44 20.35
CA ARG A 255 3.57 -1.23 19.58
C ARG A 255 2.26 -0.60 20.05
N ILE A 256 2.21 0.73 20.00
CA ILE A 256 1.01 1.52 20.29
C ILE A 256 0.52 2.13 18.97
N VAL A 257 -0.76 1.95 18.68
CA VAL A 257 -1.44 2.65 17.60
C VAL A 257 -2.06 3.93 18.15
N ARG A 258 -1.80 5.05 17.47
CA ARG A 258 -2.32 6.37 17.85
C ARG A 258 -3.33 6.84 16.83
N ALA A 259 -4.37 7.55 17.25
CA ALA A 259 -5.36 8.17 16.36
C ALA A 259 -5.26 9.69 16.39
N SER A 260 -5.46 10.33 15.23
CA SER A 260 -5.58 11.79 15.12
C SER A 260 -6.97 12.33 15.47
N PHE A 261 -7.90 11.45 15.83
CA PHE A 261 -9.31 11.76 16.07
C PHE A 261 -9.79 11.10 17.37
N LYS A 262 -10.88 11.62 17.91
CA LYS A 262 -11.54 11.09 19.11
C LYS A 262 -12.48 9.94 18.80
#